data_AF-A0A7W0W8M4-F1
#
_entry.id   AF-A0A7W0W8M4-F1
#
_cell.length_a   1.000
_cell.length_b   1.000
_cell.length_c   1.000
_cell.angle_alpha   90.00
_cell.angle_beta   90.00
_cell.angle_gamma   90.00
#
_symmetry.space_group_name_H-M   'P 1'
#
loop_
_entity.id
_entity.type
_entity.pdbx_description
1 polymer ?
#
loop_
_entity_poly.entity_id
_entity_poly.type
_entity_poly.pdbx_seq_one_letter_code
_entity_poly.pdbx_strand_id
1 'polypeptide(L)'
;MTIELTASQLRVLKILSRITHPIGYFGIVARLELRKRVLTEHLATALEALAACGLVKFTPAPGHRFGAYCITAAGTQWLSQELPE
;
A
#
# COMPACT_ATOMS: atom_id res chain seq x y z
N MET A 1 19.90 -4.56 3.87
CA MET A 1 19.32 -3.45 3.09
C MET A 1 18.14 -2.95 3.88
N THR A 2 18.25 -1.76 4.49
CA THR A 2 17.20 -1.18 5.34
C THR A 2 16.23 -0.42 4.43
N ILE A 3 14.94 -0.76 4.47
CA ILE A 3 13.92 -0.07 3.65
C ILE A 3 13.41 1.11 4.49
N GLU A 4 13.72 2.34 4.09
CA GLU A 4 13.16 3.54 4.73
C GLU A 4 11.88 3.96 3.99
N LEU A 5 10.73 3.86 4.67
CA LEU A 5 9.45 4.26 4.10
C LEU A 5 9.06 5.67 4.55
N THR A 6 8.60 6.47 3.59
CA THR A 6 7.94 7.75 3.87
C THR A 6 6.66 7.54 4.68
N ALA A 7 6.19 8.58 5.37
CA ALA A 7 4.94 8.54 6.14
C ALA A 7 3.72 8.12 5.29
N SER A 8 3.70 8.50 4.01
CA SER A 8 2.65 8.12 3.06
C SER A 8 2.70 6.63 2.70
N GLN A 9 3.89 6.11 2.38
CA GLN A 9 4.09 4.68 2.10
C GLN A 9 3.76 3.82 3.31
N LEU A 10 4.21 4.21 4.51
CA LEU A 10 3.89 3.51 5.75
C LEU A 10 2.37 3.48 6.00
N ARG A 11 1.66 4.58 5.73
CA ARG A 11 0.20 4.64 5.90
C ARG A 11 -0.53 3.73 4.91
N VAL A 12 -0.09 3.70 3.65
CA VAL A 12 -0.64 2.77 2.64
C VAL A 12 -0.39 1.32 3.04
N LEU A 13 0.83 1.00 3.48
CA LEU A 13 1.20 -0.35 3.92
C LEU A 13 0.37 -0.80 5.14
N LYS A 14 0.15 0.09 6.12
CA LYS A 14 -0.73 -0.14 7.29
C LYS A 14 -2.20 -0.36 6.92
N ILE A 15 -2.68 0.22 5.82
CA ILE A 15 -4.04 0.00 5.33
C ILE A 15 -4.12 -1.36 4.64
N LEU A 16 -3.17 -1.65 3.76
CA LEU A 16 -3.11 -2.92 3.04
C LEU A 16 -2.90 -4.11 3.99
N SER A 17 -2.17 -3.95 5.10
CA SER A 17 -2.01 -5.01 6.10
C SER A 17 -3.32 -5.44 6.78
N ARG A 18 -4.36 -4.60 6.75
CA ARG A 18 -5.68 -4.90 7.31
C ARG A 18 -6.65 -5.48 6.29
N ILE A 19 -6.21 -5.66 5.05
CA ILE A 19 -7.06 -6.13 3.94
C ILE A 19 -6.52 -7.49 3.50
N THR A 20 -7.35 -8.51 3.65
CA THR A 20 -6.97 -9.90 3.38
C THR A 20 -7.05 -10.29 1.90
N HIS A 21 -7.61 -9.43 1.06
CA HIS A 21 -7.87 -9.67 -0.35
C HIS A 21 -7.32 -8.54 -1.22
N PRO A 22 -6.99 -8.80 -2.50
CA PRO A 22 -6.56 -7.74 -3.41
C PRO A 22 -7.59 -6.63 -3.51
N ILE A 23 -7.12 -5.38 -3.45
CA ILE A 23 -7.96 -4.19 -3.47
C ILE A 23 -7.55 -3.26 -4.61
N GLY A 24 -8.53 -2.76 -5.36
CA GLY A 24 -8.30 -1.78 -6.42
C GLY A 24 -7.85 -0.43 -5.88
N TYR A 25 -7.14 0.35 -6.71
CA TYR A 25 -6.66 1.70 -6.36
C TYR A 25 -7.72 2.58 -5.69
N PHE A 26 -8.91 2.70 -6.29
CA PHE A 26 -10.00 3.52 -5.72
C PHE A 26 -10.53 2.99 -4.40
N GLY A 27 -10.45 1.67 -4.15
CA GLY A 27 -10.79 1.10 -2.85
C GLY A 27 -9.79 1.49 -1.75
N ILE A 28 -8.52 1.68 -2.12
CA ILE A 28 -7.47 2.20 -1.23
C ILE A 28 -7.69 3.69 -0.97
N VAL A 29 -7.98 4.46 -2.02
CA VAL A 29 -8.35 5.89 -1.91
C VAL A 29 -9.51 6.06 -0.94
N ALA A 30 -10.61 5.34 -1.11
CA ALA A 30 -11.78 5.42 -0.23
C ALA A 30 -11.41 5.15 1.24
N ARG A 31 -10.54 4.17 1.51
CA ARG A 31 -10.07 3.85 2.88
C ARG A 31 -9.13 4.92 3.45
N LEU A 32 -8.38 5.62 2.61
CA LEU A 32 -7.55 6.77 2.99
C LEU A 32 -8.39 8.02 3.25
N GLU A 33 -9.39 8.31 2.42
CA GLU A 33 -10.28 9.46 2.55
C GLU A 33 -11.21 9.34 3.75
N LEU A 34 -11.69 8.13 4.08
CA LEU A 34 -12.39 7.85 5.33
C LEU A 34 -11.55 8.21 6.57
N ARG A 35 -10.22 8.34 6.43
CA ARG A 35 -9.31 8.80 7.49
C ARG A 35 -8.89 10.28 7.36
N LYS A 36 -9.63 11.11 6.61
CA LYS A 36 -9.54 12.58 6.54
C LYS A 36 -8.16 13.17 6.20
N ARG A 37 -7.32 12.51 5.39
CA ARG A 37 -6.08 13.14 4.88
C ARG A 37 -5.87 12.88 3.40
N VAL A 38 -6.00 13.96 2.63
CA VAL A 38 -5.67 14.09 1.21
C VAL A 38 -4.30 13.50 0.93
N LEU A 39 -4.27 12.42 0.15
CA LEU A 39 -3.05 11.82 -0.42
C LEU A 39 -3.38 11.20 -1.79
N THR A 40 -4.31 11.78 -2.53
CA THR A 40 -4.72 11.26 -3.85
C THR A 40 -3.62 11.44 -4.89
N GLU A 41 -2.85 12.53 -4.80
CA GLU A 41 -1.80 12.87 -5.78
C GLU A 41 -0.51 12.03 -5.66
N HIS A 42 -0.31 11.33 -4.54
CA HIS A 42 0.91 10.53 -4.31
C HIS A 42 0.66 9.05 -4.04
N LEU A 43 -0.60 8.59 -4.08
CA LEU A 43 -0.91 7.18 -3.83
C LEU A 43 -0.32 6.25 -4.88
N ALA A 44 -0.39 6.62 -6.16
CA ALA A 44 0.17 5.82 -7.25
C ALA A 44 1.69 5.62 -7.06
N THR A 45 2.43 6.70 -6.83
CA THR A 45 3.88 6.67 -6.55
C THR A 45 4.19 5.87 -5.29
N ALA A 46 3.38 5.99 -4.23
CA ALA A 46 3.58 5.21 -3.01
C ALA A 46 3.39 3.71 -3.26
N LEU A 47 2.37 3.32 -4.03
CA LEU A 47 2.12 1.92 -4.39
C LEU A 47 3.20 1.35 -5.30
N GLU A 48 3.68 2.13 -6.26
CA GLU A 48 4.81 1.75 -7.13
C GLU A 48 6.09 1.53 -6.33
N ALA A 49 6.43 2.44 -5.43
CA ALA A 49 7.60 2.31 -4.57
C ALA A 49 7.50 1.09 -3.63
N LEU A 50 6.34 0.88 -3.00
CA LEU A 50 6.11 -0.31 -2.15
C LEU A 50 6.18 -1.62 -2.94
N ALA A 51 5.74 -1.61 -4.21
CA ALA A 51 5.86 -2.75 -5.11
C ALA A 51 7.31 -2.99 -5.53
N ALA A 52 8.09 -1.95 -5.81
CA ALA A 52 9.51 -2.04 -6.11
C ALA A 52 10.32 -2.59 -4.92
N CYS A 53 9.91 -2.29 -3.69
CA CYS A 53 10.47 -2.87 -2.47
C CYS A 53 9.98 -4.30 -2.16
N GLY A 54 9.06 -4.86 -2.96
CA GLY A 54 8.48 -6.19 -2.73
C GLY A 54 7.53 -6.28 -1.54
N LEU A 55 7.13 -5.16 -0.94
CA LEU A 55 6.22 -5.11 0.22
C LEU A 55 4.73 -5.17 -0.20
N VAL A 56 4.43 -4.79 -1.44
CA VAL A 56 3.09 -4.83 -2.02
C VAL A 56 3.16 -5.55 -3.37
N LYS A 57 2.17 -6.38 -3.66
CA LYS A 57 2.00 -7.02 -4.98
C LYS A 57 0.98 -6.24 -5.80
N PHE A 58 1.37 -5.85 -7.00
CA PHE A 58 0.48 -5.29 -8.01
C PHE A 58 -0.01 -6.39 -8.96
N THR A 59 -1.31 -6.41 -9.25
CA THR A 59 -1.94 -7.29 -10.23
C THR A 59 -2.69 -6.43 -11.24
N PRO A 60 -2.26 -6.36 -12.51
CA PRO A 60 -2.95 -5.56 -13.52
C PRO A 60 -4.35 -6.11 -13.80
N ALA A 61 -5.30 -5.22 -14.09
CA ALA A 61 -6.65 -5.59 -14.50
C ALA A 61 -6.88 -5.16 -15.96
N PRO A 62 -7.36 -6.04 -16.85
CA PRO A 62 -7.57 -5.71 -18.25
C PRO A 62 -8.58 -4.55 -18.40
N GLY A 63 -8.22 -3.55 -19.19
CA GLY A 63 -9.05 -2.36 -19.42
C GLY A 63 -8.99 -1.28 -18.33
N HIS A 64 -8.20 -1.47 -17.26
CA HIS A 64 -8.06 -0.49 -16.20
C HIS A 64 -6.61 0.01 -16.06
N ARG A 65 -6.44 1.35 -16.07
CA ARG A 65 -5.15 2.00 -15.79
C ARG A 65 -4.60 1.64 -14.40
N PHE A 66 -5.51 1.36 -13.46
CA PHE A 66 -5.17 0.98 -12.10
C PHE A 66 -5.62 -0.47 -11.85
N GLY A 67 -4.69 -1.33 -11.45
CA GLY A 67 -4.95 -2.72 -11.08
C GLY A 67 -5.33 -2.89 -9.61
N ALA A 68 -5.15 -4.11 -9.12
CA ALA A 68 -5.34 -4.49 -7.71
C ALA A 68 -4.02 -4.58 -6.97
N TYR A 69 -4.05 -4.28 -5.68
CA TYR A 69 -2.89 -4.30 -4.79
C TYR A 69 -3.18 -5.17 -3.56
N CYS A 70 -2.20 -5.91 -3.09
CA CYS A 70 -2.25 -6.58 -1.79
C CYS A 70 -0.90 -6.51 -1.09
N ILE A 71 -0.89 -6.55 0.23
CA ILE A 71 0.36 -6.65 0.99
C ILE A 71 1.00 -8.03 0.75
N THR A 72 2.32 -8.10 0.67
CA THR A 72 3.06 -9.37 0.60
C THR A 72 3.38 -9.90 2.00
N ALA A 73 3.82 -11.16 2.10
CA ALA A 73 4.34 -11.69 3.37
C ALA A 73 5.52 -10.85 3.90
N ALA A 74 6.41 -10.41 3.01
CA ALA A 74 7.52 -9.52 3.36
C ALA A 74 7.03 -8.15 3.86
N GLY A 75 6.00 -7.58 3.23
CA GLY A 75 5.36 -6.35 3.67
C GLY A 75 4.79 -6.45 5.08
N THR A 76 4.07 -7.53 5.37
CA THR A 76 3.50 -7.79 6.70
C THR A 76 4.60 -7.96 7.75
N GLN A 77 5.62 -8.78 7.45
CA GLN A 77 6.74 -9.02 8.36
C GLN A 77 7.52 -7.73 8.65
N TRP A 78 7.80 -6.93 7.63
CA TRP A 78 8.46 -5.64 7.78
C TRP A 78 7.65 -4.71 8.71
N LEU A 79 6.33 -4.65 8.53
CA LEU A 79 5.44 -3.82 9.34
C LEU A 79 5.43 -4.24 10.82
N SER A 80 5.56 -5.53 11.11
CA SER A 80 5.65 -6.08 12.46
C SER A 80 6.97 -5.75 13.17
N GLN A 81 8.04 -5.48 12.42
CA GLN A 81 9.35 -5.12 12.97
C GLN A 81 9.48 -3.62 13.26
N GLU A 82 8.72 -2.78 12.57
CA GLU A 82 8.78 -1.31 12.64
C GLU A 82 7.78 -0.66 13.61
N LEU A 83 6.86 -1.45 14.17
CA LEU A 83 5.92 -1.00 15.19
C LEU A 83 6.39 -1.50 16.57
N PRO A 84 7.24 -0.76 17.30
CA PRO A 84 7.33 -0.96 18.73
C PRO A 84 5.95 -0.64 19.34
N GLU A 85 5.49 -1.49 20.26
CA GLU A 85 4.26 -1.26 21.05
C GLU A 85 4.29 0.09 21.78
#